data_AF-A0A537TCX4-F1
#
_entry.id   AF-A0A537TCX4-F1
#
_cell.length_a   1.000
_cell.length_b   1.000
_cell.length_c   1.000
_cell.angle_alpha   90.00
_cell.angle_beta   90.00
_cell.angle_gamma   90.00
#
_symmetry.space_group_name_H-M   'P 1'
#
loop_
_entity.id
_entity.type
_entity.pdbx_description
1 polymer ?
#
loop_
_entity_poly.entity_id
_entity_poly.type
_entity_poly.pdbx_seq_one_letter_code
_entity_poly.pdbx_strand_id
1 'polypeptide(L)' 'MVGLALAFASSPAAAQQWTPEQRAACEPDAMRLCQQYFSDIGRTRACMVHYRRYLSPACRAVFDRGRRARH' A
#
# COMPACT_ATOMS: atom_id res chain seq x y z
N MET A 1 0.95 22.75 41.34
CA MET A 1 0.23 23.73 40.51
C MET A 1 0.67 23.59 39.07
N VAL A 2 -0.30 23.43 38.15
CA VAL A 2 -0.23 23.57 36.67
C VAL A 2 0.70 22.56 35.97
N GLY A 3 0.23 21.51 35.28
CA GLY A 3 -0.80 21.48 34.24
C GLY A 3 -0.13 21.71 32.88
N LEU A 4 0.38 20.66 32.23
CA LEU A 4 0.85 20.75 30.84
C LEU A 4 0.09 19.75 29.97
N ALA A 5 -0.61 20.34 29.01
CA ALA A 5 -1.65 19.75 28.19
C ALA A 5 -1.15 18.61 27.29
N LEU A 6 -2.08 17.68 27.05
CA LEU A 6 -2.00 16.65 26.02
C LEU A 6 -1.66 17.28 24.66
N ALA A 7 -0.52 16.92 24.10
CA ALA A 7 -0.26 17.01 22.68
C ALA A 7 0.02 15.61 22.14
N PHE A 8 -0.99 14.74 22.16
CA PHE A 8 -1.01 13.58 21.28
C PHE A 8 -1.32 14.09 19.88
N ALA A 9 -0.29 14.53 19.17
CA ALA A 9 -0.33 14.62 17.72
C ALA A 9 -0.39 13.19 17.17
N SER A 10 -1.58 12.59 17.22
CA SER A 10 -1.92 11.38 16.48
C SER A 10 -1.90 11.75 15.00
N SER A 11 -0.70 11.78 14.44
CA SER A 11 -0.53 11.68 12.99
C SER A 11 -1.34 10.46 12.58
N PRO A 12 -2.36 10.57 11.72
CA PRO A 12 -2.96 9.39 11.14
C PRO A 12 -1.82 8.78 10.33
N ALA A 13 -1.17 7.77 10.90
CA ALA A 13 -0.49 6.79 10.11
C ALA A 13 -1.61 6.23 9.24
N ALA A 14 -1.82 6.85 8.07
CA ALA A 14 -2.62 6.32 7.01
C ALA A 14 -1.92 5.03 6.63
N ALA A 15 -2.22 3.97 7.40
CA ALA A 15 -2.05 2.61 6.98
C ALA A 15 -2.61 2.63 5.57
N GLN A 16 -1.74 2.43 4.58
CA GLN A 16 -2.13 2.33 3.18
C GLN A 16 -2.97 1.05 3.06
N GLN A 17 -4.18 1.10 3.60
CA GLN A 17 -5.21 0.13 3.40
C GLN A 17 -5.63 0.29 1.96
N TRP A 18 -5.27 -0.70 1.14
CA TRP A 18 -5.68 -0.70 -0.25
C TRP A 18 -7.20 -0.70 -0.29
N THR A 19 -7.78 0.18 -1.09
CA THR A 19 -9.23 0.13 -1.34
C THR A 19 -9.56 -1.20 -2.04
N PRO A 20 -10.78 -1.72 -1.92
CA PRO A 20 -11.16 -2.96 -2.60
C PRO A 20 -10.90 -2.89 -4.11
N GLU A 21 -11.07 -1.72 -4.73
CA GLU A 21 -10.77 -1.49 -6.16
C GLU A 21 -9.27 -1.61 -6.46
N GLN A 22 -8.41 -1.08 -5.59
CA GLN A 22 -6.96 -1.23 -5.71
C GLN A 22 -6.52 -2.68 -5.57
N ARG A 23 -7.18 -3.41 -4.66
CA ARG A 23 -6.92 -4.82 -4.41
C ARG A 23 -7.28 -5.64 -5.65
N ALA A 24 -8.49 -5.47 -6.18
CA ALA A 24 -8.93 -6.14 -7.41
C ALA A 24 -8.04 -5.82 -8.62
N ALA A 25 -7.54 -4.58 -8.74
CA ALA A 25 -6.63 -4.21 -9.81
C ALA A 25 -5.25 -4.90 -9.73
N CYS A 26 -4.75 -5.16 -8.51
CA CYS A 26 -3.45 -5.77 -8.26
C CYS A 26 -3.49 -7.27 -8.00
N GLU A 27 -4.65 -7.85 -7.69
CA GLU A 27 -4.86 -9.28 -7.43
C GLU A 27 -4.38 -10.21 -8.56
N PRO A 28 -4.71 -9.97 -9.85
CA PRO A 28 -4.21 -10.85 -10.92
C PRO A 28 -2.68 -10.79 -11.06
N ASP A 29 -2.06 -9.64 -10.78
CA ASP A 29 -0.60 -9.52 -10.77
C ASP A 29 0.02 -10.18 -9.53
N ALA A 30 -0.65 -10.08 -8.37
CA ALA A 30 -0.26 -10.75 -7.13
C ALA A 30 -0.18 -12.26 -7.33
N MET A 31 -1.23 -12.84 -7.92
CA MET A 31 -1.32 -14.26 -8.18
C MET A 31 -0.27 -14.71 -9.21
N ARG A 32 -0.01 -13.92 -10.25
CA ARG A 32 0.94 -14.32 -11.30
C ARG A 32 2.40 -14.18 -10.88
N LEU A 33 2.75 -13.11 -10.16
CA LEU A 33 4.15 -12.76 -9.87
C LEU A 33 4.55 -13.02 -8.42
N CYS A 34 3.60 -12.94 -7.49
CA CYS A 34 3.84 -12.89 -6.05
C CYS A 34 3.04 -13.94 -5.27
N GLN A 35 2.61 -15.04 -5.92
CA GLN A 35 1.78 -16.09 -5.30
C GLN A 35 2.33 -16.60 -3.97
N GLN A 36 3.65 -16.72 -3.85
CA GLN A 36 4.33 -17.20 -2.64
C GLN A 36 4.19 -16.27 -1.43
N TYR A 37 3.77 -15.02 -1.66
CA TYR A 37 3.61 -14.00 -0.64
C TYR A 37 2.16 -13.59 -0.42
N PHE A 38 1.19 -14.17 -1.15
CA PHE A 38 -0.22 -13.75 -1.13
C PHE A 38 -0.85 -13.73 0.26
N SER A 39 -0.40 -14.60 1.17
CA SER A 39 -0.84 -14.67 2.57
C SER A 39 -0.40 -13.48 3.43
N ASP A 40 0.56 -12.67 2.96
CA ASP A 40 1.11 -11.53 3.68
C ASP A 40 1.04 -10.29 2.79
N ILE A 41 0.14 -9.37 3.12
CA ILE A 41 -0.07 -8.14 2.35
C ILE A 41 1.22 -7.29 2.30
N GLY A 42 2.01 -7.27 3.37
CA GLY A 42 3.26 -6.53 3.43
C GLY A 42 4.30 -7.10 2.46
N ARG A 43 4.49 -8.43 2.48
CA ARG A 43 5.41 -9.12 1.57
C ARG A 43 4.93 -9.10 0.13
N THR A 44 3.62 -9.25 -0.10
CA THR A 44 3.00 -9.11 -1.43
C THR A 44 3.29 -7.73 -2.00
N ARG A 45 3.09 -6.67 -1.21
CA ARG A 45 3.40 -5.30 -1.62
C ARG A 45 4.88 -5.14 -1.97
N ALA A 46 5.78 -5.67 -1.14
CA ALA A 46 7.22 -5.60 -1.41
C ALA A 46 7.59 -6.33 -2.72
N CYS A 47 7.02 -7.53 -2.93
CA CYS A 47 7.18 -8.28 -4.18
C CYS A 47 6.65 -7.50 -5.39
N MET A 48 5.46 -6.90 -5.31
CA MET A 48 4.92 -6.07 -6.39
C MET A 48 5.79 -4.86 -6.67
N VAL A 49 6.35 -4.21 -5.64
CA VAL A 49 7.30 -3.09 -5.81
C VAL A 49 8.55 -3.55 -6.56
N HIS A 50 9.06 -4.74 -6.25
CA HIS A 50 10.20 -5.34 -6.94
C HIS A 50 9.86 -5.62 -8.43
N TYR A 51 8.69 -6.17 -8.71
CA TYR A 51 8.23 -6.50 -10.07
C TYR A 51 7.43 -5.38 -10.75
N ARG A 52 7.57 -4.11 -10.36
CA ARG A 52 6.77 -2.99 -10.92
C ARG A 52 6.73 -2.91 -12.45
N ARG A 53 7.83 -3.27 -13.11
CA ARG A 53 7.92 -3.28 -14.58
C ARG A 53 7.03 -4.36 -15.22
N TYR A 54 6.72 -5.43 -14.49
CA TYR A 54 5.93 -6.57 -14.93
C TYR A 54 4.47 -6.53 -14.48
N LEU A 55 4.10 -5.60 -13.59
CA LEU A 55 2.71 -5.37 -13.19
C LEU A 55 1.86 -4.88 -14.38
N SER A 56 0.55 -5.09 -14.31
CA SER A 56 -0.40 -4.50 -15.24
C SER A 56 -0.41 -2.96 -15.13
N PRO A 57 -0.85 -2.23 -16.17
CA PRO A 57 -1.00 -0.78 -16.11
C PRO A 57 -1.93 -0.31 -14.97
N ALA A 58 -3.00 -1.07 -14.71
CA ALA A 58 -3.96 -0.79 -13.66
C ALA A 58 -3.30 -0.84 -12.26
N CYS A 59 -2.58 -1.93 -11.96
CA CYS A 59 -1.89 -2.08 -10.69
C CYS A 59 -0.74 -1.08 -10.53
N ARG A 60 0.03 -0.79 -11.60
CA ARG A 60 1.06 0.26 -11.57
C ARG A 60 0.50 1.63 -11.18
N ALA A 61 -0.66 2.00 -11.73
CA ALA A 61 -1.30 3.27 -11.42
C ALA A 61 -1.65 3.40 -9.92
N VAL A 62 -1.95 2.30 -9.22
CA VAL A 62 -2.16 2.29 -7.76
C VAL A 62 -0.87 2.68 -7.03
N PHE A 63 0.26 2.08 -7.40
CA PHE A 63 1.56 2.39 -6.81
C PHE A 63 2.05 3.81 -7.13
N ASP A 64 1.71 4.32 -8.31
CA ASP A 64 2.06 5.69 -8.72
C ASP A 64 1.16 6.75 -8.04
N ARG A 65 -0.13 6.47 -7.84
CA ARG A 65 -1.05 7.35 -7.10
C ARG A 65 -0.70 7.44 -5.60
N GLY A 66 -0.27 6.34 -4.99
CA GLY A 66 0.16 6.33 -3.58
C GLY A 66 1.36 7.22 -3.28
N ARG A 67 2.20 7.55 -4.28
CA ARG A 67 3.29 8.52 -4.13
C ARG A 67 2.83 9.98 -4.18
N ARG A 68 1.68 10.25 -4.80
CA ARG A 68 1.15 11.60 -4.99
C ARG A 68 0.35 12.10 -3.79
N ALA A 69 -0.22 11.19 -2.99
CA ALA A 69 -0.92 11.51 -1.74
C ALA A 69 0.03 11.75 -0.53
N ARG A 70 1.36 11.70 -0.74
CA ARG A 70 2.39 11.95 0.27
C ARG A 70 3.05 13.34 0.12
N HIS A 71 2.67 14.11 -0.89
CA HIS A 71 3.02 15.52 -1.04
C HIS A 71 1.82 16.39 -0.65
#